data_AF-A0A7Y2PJK6-F1
#
_entry.id   AF-A0A7Y2PJK6-F1
#
_cell.length_a   1.000
_cell.length_b   1.000
_cell.length_c   1.000
_cell.angle_alpha   90.00
_cell.angle_beta   90.00
_cell.angle_gamma   90.00
#
_symmetry.space_group_name_H-M   'P 1'
#
loop_
_entity.id
_entity.type
_entity.pdbx_description
1 polymer ?
#
loop_
_entity_poly.entity_id
_entity_poly.type
_entity_poly.pdbx_seq_one_letter_code
_entity_poly.pdbx_strand_id
1 'polypeptide(L)'
;MKASWDIFCSVVDNYGDIGVTWRLARQLVAEHQQSVRLWVDDLSAFVPLCPEADATAAQQMQQGVEVLQWPGQWQSVDVADVVLEAFACKLP
;
A
#
# COMPACT_ATOMS: atom_id res chain seq x y z
N MET A 1 -1.96 21.60 5.53
CA MET A 1 -2.17 20.20 5.96
C MET A 1 -1.54 19.31 4.90
N LYS A 2 -0.87 18.23 5.30
CA LYS A 2 -0.36 17.22 4.35
C LYS A 2 -1.52 16.32 3.98
N ALA A 3 -1.64 15.99 2.70
CA ALA A 3 -2.71 15.12 2.23
C ALA A 3 -2.42 13.68 2.68
N SER A 4 -3.47 12.98 3.05
CA SER A 4 -3.46 11.53 3.25
C SER A 4 -3.67 10.83 1.91
N TRP A 5 -3.03 9.68 1.74
CA TRP A 5 -3.07 8.88 0.51
C TRP A 5 -3.39 7.43 0.84
N ASP A 6 -4.40 6.88 0.16
CA ASP A 6 -4.64 5.45 0.07
C ASP A 6 -4.20 4.97 -1.32
N ILE A 7 -3.27 4.02 -1.36
CA ILE A 7 -2.82 3.36 -2.58
C ILE A 7 -3.28 1.91 -2.52
N PHE A 8 -4.11 1.49 -3.46
CA PHE A 8 -4.58 0.11 -3.56
C PHE A 8 -3.79 -0.64 -4.63
N CYS A 9 -3.21 -1.77 -4.25
CA CYS A 9 -2.44 -2.64 -5.13
C CYS A 9 -3.00 -4.05 -5.05
N SER A 10 -3.57 -4.53 -6.15
CA SER A 10 -3.83 -5.96 -6.34
C SER A 10 -2.64 -6.58 -7.07
N VAL A 11 -1.99 -7.57 -6.47
CA VAL A 11 -0.81 -8.20 -7.04
C VAL A 11 -1.25 -9.26 -8.04
N VAL A 12 -1.17 -8.92 -9.34
CA VAL A 12 -1.47 -9.87 -10.42
C VAL A 12 -0.17 -10.34 -11.08
N ASP A 13 0.78 -9.44 -11.32
CA ASP A 13 2.12 -9.78 -11.78
C ASP A 13 3.10 -9.67 -10.61
N ASN A 14 3.48 -10.83 -10.05
CA ASN A 14 4.28 -11.07 -8.83
C ASN A 14 4.98 -9.84 -8.23
N TYR A 15 5.84 -9.14 -8.98
CA TYR A 15 6.62 -8.00 -8.47
C TYR A 15 6.41 -6.68 -9.22
N GLY A 16 5.71 -6.69 -10.36
CA GLY A 16 5.55 -5.49 -11.19
C GLY A 16 4.70 -4.45 -10.48
N ASP A 17 3.48 -4.86 -10.14
CA ASP A 17 2.47 -3.96 -9.59
C ASP A 17 2.89 -3.43 -8.21
N ILE A 18 3.24 -4.35 -7.31
CA ILE A 18 3.68 -4.02 -5.94
C ILE A 18 5.02 -3.27 -5.92
N GLY A 19 5.92 -3.54 -6.86
CA GLY A 19 7.18 -2.81 -7.00
C GLY A 19 6.98 -1.34 -7.35
N VAL A 20 6.03 -1.03 -8.24
CA VAL A 20 5.72 0.34 -8.64
C VAL A 20 4.98 1.08 -7.52
N THR A 21 3.93 0.47 -6.95
CA THR A 21 3.15 1.12 -5.87
C THR A 21 3.99 1.35 -4.62
N TRP A 22 4.87 0.40 -4.25
CA TRP A 22 5.79 0.56 -3.14
C TRP A 22 6.80 1.70 -3.35
N ARG A 23 7.38 1.78 -4.56
CA ARG A 23 8.30 2.87 -4.91
C ARG A 23 7.62 4.23 -4.81
N LEU A 24 6.40 4.35 -5.32
CA LEU A 24 5.61 5.58 -5.24
C LEU A 24 5.30 5.95 -3.78
N ALA A 25 4.80 4.99 -2.98
CA ALA A 25 4.44 5.21 -1.58
C ALA A 25 5.62 5.77 -0.77
N ARG A 26 6.80 5.15 -0.92
CA ARG A 26 8.03 5.63 -0.28
C ARG A 26 8.43 7.03 -0.71
N GLN A 27 8.28 7.36 -1.99
CA GLN A 27 8.63 8.68 -2.52
C GLN A 27 7.70 9.76 -1.95
N LEU A 28 6.39 9.48 -1.87
CA LEU A 28 5.41 10.38 -1.25
C LEU A 28 5.73 10.65 0.22
N VAL A 29 6.17 9.65 0.98
CA VAL A 29 6.59 9.81 2.37
C VAL A 29 7.93 10.55 2.48
N ALA A 30 8.97 10.12 1.78
CA ALA A 30 10.31 10.65 1.96
C ALA A 30 10.47 12.07 1.38
N GLU A 31 9.98 12.29 0.15
CA GLU A 31 10.24 13.52 -0.60
C GLU A 31 9.15 14.58 -0.40
N HIS A 32 7.89 14.14 -0.21
CA HIS A 32 6.74 15.04 -0.06
C HIS A 32 6.11 15.03 1.33
N GLN A 33 6.62 14.15 2.22
CA GLN A 33 6.15 13.98 3.60
C GLN A 33 4.63 13.85 3.72
N GLN A 34 3.99 13.17 2.76
CA GLN A 34 2.58 12.80 2.81
C GLN A 34 2.37 11.64 3.80
N SER A 35 1.14 11.48 4.27
CA SER A 35 0.73 10.27 5.01
C SER A 35 0.22 9.25 4.01
N VAL A 36 0.79 8.05 4.00
CA VAL A 36 0.47 7.04 2.98
C VAL A 36 0.10 5.72 3.63
N ARG A 37 -1.05 5.19 3.22
CA ARG A 37 -1.48 3.82 3.42
C ARG A 37 -1.37 3.06 2.10
N LEU A 38 -0.67 1.93 2.11
CA LEU A 38 -0.53 1.02 0.99
C LEU A 38 -1.30 -0.27 1.30
N TRP A 39 -2.41 -0.48 0.62
CA TRP A 39 -3.24 -1.68 0.72
C TRP A 39 -2.78 -2.72 -0.29
N VAL A 40 -2.44 -3.91 0.18
CA VAL A 40 -1.90 -5.00 -0.64
C VAL A 40 -2.71 -6.28 -0.38
N ASP A 41 -3.23 -6.90 -1.43
CA ASP A 41 -4.01 -8.15 -1.32
C ASP A 41 -3.13 -9.39 -1.05
N ASP A 42 -1.89 -9.40 -1.54
CA ASP A 42 -0.89 -10.43 -1.24
C ASP A 42 0.40 -9.83 -0.68
N LEU A 43 0.52 -9.81 0.66
CA LEU A 43 1.74 -9.37 1.34
C LEU A 43 2.94 -10.29 1.11
N SER A 44 2.76 -11.53 0.66
CA SER A 44 3.89 -12.41 0.38
C SER A 44 4.73 -11.91 -0.81
N ALA A 45 4.08 -11.25 -1.77
CA ALA A 45 4.73 -10.59 -2.89
C ALA A 45 5.48 -9.29 -2.50
N PHE A 46 5.11 -8.70 -1.36
CA PHE A 46 5.77 -7.51 -0.82
C PHE A 46 7.10 -7.82 -0.11
N VAL A 47 7.19 -8.94 0.62
CA VAL A 47 8.39 -9.31 1.41
C VAL A 47 9.69 -9.32 0.58
N PRO A 48 9.73 -9.83 -0.66
CA PRO A 48 10.95 -9.76 -1.48
C PRO A 48 11.43 -8.33 -1.78
N LEU A 49 10.53 -7.34 -1.79
CA LEU A 49 10.85 -5.92 -2.00
C LEU A 49 11.19 -5.19 -0.69
N CYS A 50 10.68 -5.71 0.43
CA CYS A 50 10.94 -5.19 1.78
C CYS A 50 11.11 -6.38 2.75
N PRO A 51 12.34 -6.92 2.89
CA PRO A 51 12.58 -8.14 3.69
C PRO A 51 12.28 -8.00 5.19
N GLU A 52 12.17 -6.76 5.69
CA GLU A 52 11.77 -6.43 7.07
C GLU A 52 10.25 -6.52 7.27
N ALA A 53 9.49 -6.69 6.19
CA ALA A 53 8.04 -6.82 6.26
C ALA A 53 7.61 -8.20 6.75
N ASP A 54 6.51 -8.22 7.50
CA ASP A 54 5.86 -9.45 7.96
C ASP A 54 4.66 -9.76 7.05
N ALA A 55 4.75 -10.85 6.29
CA ALA A 55 3.66 -11.28 5.39
C ALA A 55 2.35 -11.64 6.12
N THR A 56 2.39 -11.84 7.43
CA THR A 56 1.24 -12.24 8.26
C THR A 56 0.63 -11.08 9.05
N ALA A 57 1.32 -9.95 9.13
CA ALA A 57 0.84 -8.77 9.84
C ALA A 57 -0.21 -8.02 9.00
N ALA A 58 -1.43 -7.92 9.53
CA ALA A 58 -2.51 -7.19 8.87
C ALA A 58 -2.22 -5.69 8.68
N GLN A 59 -1.34 -5.12 9.51
CA GLN A 59 -0.90 -3.74 9.46
C GLN A 59 0.54 -3.65 9.98
N GLN A 60 1.37 -2.87 9.28
CA GLN A 60 2.77 -2.66 9.65
C GLN A 60 3.29 -1.33 9.11
N MET A 61 4.37 -0.84 9.71
CA MET A 61 5.02 0.40 9.29
C MET A 61 6.36 0.08 8.64
N GLN A 62 6.52 0.46 7.37
CA GLN A 62 7.75 0.24 6.62
C GLN A 62 8.20 1.53 5.97
N GLN A 63 9.39 2.01 6.32
CA GLN A 63 9.97 3.24 5.75
C GLN A 63 9.04 4.48 5.80
N GLY A 64 8.19 4.54 6.84
CA GLY A 64 7.20 5.60 7.05
C GLY A 64 5.90 5.46 6.26
N VAL A 65 5.74 4.39 5.48
CA VAL A 65 4.48 3.98 4.83
C VAL A 65 3.76 2.98 5.74
N GLU A 66 2.48 3.21 5.97
CA GLU A 66 1.61 2.22 6.61
C GLU A 66 1.19 1.19 5.56
N VAL A 67 1.64 -0.05 5.70
CA VAL A 67 1.30 -1.16 4.81
C VAL A 67 0.22 -1.99 5.46
N LEU A 68 -0.89 -2.19 4.77
CA LEU A 68 -2.04 -2.94 5.26
C LEU A 68 -2.37 -4.11 4.34
N GLN A 69 -2.73 -5.24 4.95
CA GLN A 69 -3.37 -6.33 4.23
C GLN A 69 -4.74 -5.85 3.73
N TRP A 70 -4.97 -5.92 2.43
CA TRP A 70 -6.29 -5.69 1.84
C TRP A 70 -7.16 -6.93 2.16
N PRO A 71 -8.20 -6.80 2.99
CA PRO A 71 -9.02 -7.95 3.35
C PRO A 71 -9.95 -8.34 2.20
N GLY A 72 -10.20 -9.64 2.03
CA GLY A 72 -11.18 -10.14 1.05
C GLY A 72 -12.62 -9.68 1.34
N GLN A 73 -12.92 -9.29 2.58
CA GLN A 73 -14.16 -8.62 2.95
C GLN A 73 -13.84 -7.24 3.51
N TRP A 74 -14.24 -6.19 2.79
CA TRP A 74 -13.95 -4.82 3.17
C TRP A 74 -14.69 -4.39 4.44
N GLN A 75 -14.00 -3.59 5.24
CA GLN A 75 -14.57 -2.87 6.38
C GLN A 75 -14.38 -1.38 6.15
N SER A 76 -15.42 -0.59 6.41
CA SER A 76 -15.35 0.86 6.20
C SER A 76 -14.27 1.49 7.08
N VAL A 77 -13.42 2.29 6.44
CA VAL A 77 -12.39 3.12 7.07
C VAL A 77 -12.57 4.56 6.62
N ASP A 78 -11.98 5.51 7.35
CA ASP A 78 -11.91 6.89 6.90
C ASP A 78 -11.15 6.97 5.57
N VAL A 79 -11.73 7.68 4.60
CA VAL A 79 -11.18 7.82 3.25
C VAL A 79 -10.09 8.89 3.28
N ALA A 80 -8.94 8.58 2.68
CA ALA A 80 -7.86 9.54 2.51
C ALA A 80 -8.25 10.70 1.56
N ASP A 81 -7.50 11.79 1.63
CA ASP A 81 -7.67 12.95 0.72
C ASP A 81 -7.46 12.57 -0.75
N VAL A 82 -6.60 11.57 -1.00
CA VAL A 82 -6.34 11.00 -2.31
C VAL A 82 -6.45 9.48 -2.24
N VAL A 83 -7.23 8.89 -3.14
CA VAL A 83 -7.32 7.43 -3.34
C VAL A 83 -6.78 7.09 -4.72
N LEU A 84 -5.78 6.22 -4.77
CA LEU A 84 -5.12 5.77 -6.00
C LEU A 84 -5.45 4.29 -6.24
N GLU A 85 -6.15 4.05 -7.34
CA GLU A 85 -6.40 2.73 -7.91
C GLU A 85 -5.22 2.34 -8.81
N ALA A 86 -4.37 1.40 -8.38
CA ALA A 86 -3.22 0.98 -9.20
C ALA A 86 -3.63 -0.11 -10.19
N PHE A 87 -3.24 0.05 -11.46
CA PHE A 87 -3.39 -0.97 -12.52
C PHE A 87 -4.81 -1.50 -12.70
N ALA A 88 -5.81 -0.63 -12.53
CA ALA A 88 -7.23 -0.97 -12.64
C ALA A 88 -7.70 -2.04 -11.63
N CYS A 89 -7.08 -2.10 -10.44
CA CYS A 89 -7.58 -2.92 -9.34
C CYS A 89 -8.97 -2.46 -8.93
N LYS A 90 -9.90 -3.36 -8.63
CA LYS A 90 -11.25 -2.94 -8.25
C LYS A 90 -11.28 -2.49 -6.79
N LEU A 91 -11.49 -1.19 -6.55
CA LEU A 91 -11.68 -0.65 -5.19
C LEU A 91 -12.87 -1.32 -4.48
N PRO A 92 -12.80 -1.47 -3.15
CA PRO A 92 -13.83 -2.12 -2.36
C PRO A 92 -15.10 -1.28 -2.16
#